data_AF-A0A6B3HYU0-F1
#
_entry.id   AF-A0A6B3HYU0-F1
#
_cell.length_a   1.000
_cell.length_b   1.000
_cell.length_c   1.000
_cell.angle_alpha   90.00
_cell.angle_beta   90.00
_cell.angle_gamma   90.00
#
_symmetry.space_group_name_H-M   'P 1'
#
loop_
_entity.id
_entity.type
_entity.pdbx_description
1 polymer ?
#
loop_
_entity_poly.entity_id
_entity_poly.type
_entity_poly.pdbx_seq_one_letter_code
_entity_poly.pdbx_strand_id
1 'polypeptide(L)'
;DMDGLAVLGRIRREYSDVPVLFLTARDAVEDRIAGLTAGGDDYVTKPFSLEEVVARLRGLIRRSGTALAAERSQSTLTVGDLVLDEDSHEV
;
A
#
# COMPACT_ATOMS: atom_id res chain seq x y z
N ASP A 1 24.11 5.51 4.32
CA ASP A 1 23.19 5.81 3.22
C ASP A 1 22.43 4.54 2.87
N MET A 2 21.11 4.57 2.73
CA MET A 2 20.28 3.38 2.47
C MET A 2 19.40 3.64 1.25
N ASP A 3 19.43 2.71 0.29
CA ASP A 3 18.64 2.81 -0.93
C ASP A 3 17.14 2.65 -0.65
N GLY A 4 16.30 3.42 -1.35
CA GLY A 4 14.85 3.44 -1.17
C GLY A 4 14.18 2.09 -1.44
N LEU A 5 14.74 1.29 -2.36
CA LEU A 5 14.25 -0.07 -2.62
C LEU A 5 14.54 -1.03 -1.46
N ALA A 6 15.70 -0.90 -0.81
CA ALA A 6 16.03 -1.68 0.38
C ALA A 6 15.10 -1.31 1.55
N VAL A 7 14.75 -0.02 1.69
CA VAL A 7 13.75 0.45 2.65
C VAL A 7 12.38 -0.16 2.36
N LEU A 8 11.91 -0.13 1.11
CA LEU A 8 10.66 -0.76 0.71
C LEU A 8 10.63 -2.25 1.07
N GLY A 9 11.70 -2.99 0.75
CA GLY A 9 11.79 -4.42 1.08
C GLY A 9 11.77 -4.72 2.58
N ARG A 10 12.18 -3.76 3.43
CA ARG A 10 12.00 -3.89 4.89
C ARG A 10 10.58 -3.56 5.32
N ILE A 11 10.00 -2.46 4.82
CA ILE A 11 8.61 -2.08 5.10
C ILE A 11 7.66 -3.22 4.72
N ARG A 12 7.79 -3.81 3.53
CA ARG A 12 6.91 -4.91 3.09
C ARG A 12 7.03 -6.19 3.92
N ARG A 13 8.15 -6.39 4.63
CA ARG A 13 8.32 -7.54 5.54
C ARG A 13 7.69 -7.30 6.92
N GLU A 14 7.71 -6.05 7.40
CA GLU A 14 7.20 -5.71 8.74
C GLU A 14 5.75 -5.18 8.71
N TYR A 15 5.35 -4.57 7.59
CA TYR A 15 4.11 -3.84 7.38
C TYR A 15 3.62 -4.00 5.92
N SER A 16 3.08 -5.17 5.59
CA SER A 16 2.68 -5.53 4.22
C SER A 16 1.71 -4.51 3.59
N ASP A 17 0.82 -3.93 4.37
CA ASP A 17 -0.33 -3.17 3.86
C ASP A 17 -0.14 -1.63 3.96
N VAL A 18 1.02 -1.19 4.44
CA VAL A 18 1.31 0.25 4.54
C VAL A 18 1.51 0.83 3.14
N PRO A 19 0.79 1.89 2.75
CA PRO A 19 0.93 2.46 1.41
C PRO A 19 2.26 3.22 1.27
N VAL A 20 2.98 3.01 0.17
CA VAL A 20 4.29 3.61 -0.08
C VAL A 20 4.26 4.48 -1.33
N LEU A 21 4.64 5.76 -1.16
CA LEU A 21 4.85 6.73 -2.23
C LEU A 21 6.35 7.00 -2.41
N PHE A 22 6.90 6.70 -3.59
CA PHE A 22 8.29 7.04 -3.92
C PHE A 22 8.43 8.49 -4.37
N LEU A 23 9.45 9.19 -3.87
CA LEU A 23 9.82 10.53 -4.33
C LEU A 23 11.21 10.49 -4.98
N THR A 24 11.27 10.43 -6.31
CA THR A 24 12.51 10.14 -7.04
C THR A 24 12.93 11.29 -7.96
N ALA A 25 14.24 11.50 -8.12
CA ALA A 25 14.76 12.36 -9.19
C ALA A 25 14.98 11.59 -10.51
N ARG A 26 14.80 10.27 -10.49
CA ARG A 26 14.92 9.41 -11.66
C ARG A 26 13.63 9.48 -12.48
N ASP A 27 13.72 10.09 -13.63
CA ASP A 27 12.64 10.31 -14.60
C ASP A 27 12.51 9.18 -15.62
N ALA A 28 13.45 8.23 -15.64
CA ALA A 28 13.41 7.04 -16.47
C ALA A 28 12.19 6.17 -16.11
N VAL A 29 11.44 5.76 -17.14
CA VAL A 29 10.24 4.93 -17.01
C VAL A 29 10.60 3.57 -16.40
N GLU A 30 11.83 3.10 -16.64
CA GLU A 30 12.37 1.84 -16.15
C GLU A 30 12.52 1.83 -14.62
N ASP A 31 13.01 2.92 -14.00
CA ASP A 31 13.14 3.05 -12.54
C ASP A 31 11.76 3.06 -11.86
N ARG A 32 10.78 3.68 -12.51
CA ARG A 32 9.38 3.74 -12.06
C ARG A 32 8.71 2.37 -12.11
N ILE A 33 8.89 1.64 -13.20
CA ILE A 33 8.37 0.29 -13.35
C ILE A 33 9.00 -0.62 -12.28
N ALA A 34 10.32 -0.56 -12.10
CA ALA A 34 11.02 -1.35 -11.07
C ALA A 34 10.47 -1.08 -9.66
N GLY A 35 10.24 0.18 -9.29
CA GLY A 35 9.67 0.55 -8.00
C GLY A 35 8.23 0.07 -7.79
N LEU A 36 7.39 0.15 -8.82
CA LEU A 36 6.01 -0.36 -8.77
C LEU A 36 5.98 -1.89 -8.71
N THR A 37 6.78 -2.58 -9.53
CA THR A 37 6.88 -4.05 -9.53
C THR A 37 7.45 -4.59 -8.21
N ALA A 38 8.33 -3.85 -7.54
CA ALA A 38 8.83 -4.19 -6.21
C ALA A 38 7.79 -4.04 -5.09
N GLY A 39 6.58 -3.58 -5.42
CA GLY A 39 5.48 -3.36 -4.47
C GLY A 39 5.36 -1.92 -3.98
N GLY A 40 5.84 -0.93 -4.74
CA GLY A 40 5.48 0.47 -4.52
C GLY A 40 4.06 0.74 -5.00
N ASP A 41 3.30 1.56 -4.27
CA ASP A 41 1.90 1.83 -4.60
C ASP A 41 1.72 3.03 -5.53
N ASP A 42 2.66 3.98 -5.49
CA ASP A 42 2.71 5.13 -6.37
C ASP A 42 4.10 5.80 -6.34
N TYR A 43 4.34 6.75 -7.25
CA TYR A 43 5.58 7.51 -7.32
C TYR A 43 5.33 8.97 -7.74
N VAL A 44 6.28 9.85 -7.40
CA VAL A 44 6.36 11.25 -7.83
C VAL A 44 7.79 11.57 -8.23
N THR A 45 7.95 12.21 -9.40
CA THR A 45 9.24 12.70 -9.87
C THR A 45 9.55 14.07 -9.29
N LYS A 46 10.81 14.32 -8.93
CA LYS A 46 11.32 15.65 -8.55
C LYS A 46 11.69 16.45 -9.81
N PRO A 47 11.45 17.77 -9.84
CA PRO A 47 10.78 18.56 -8.80
C PRO A 47 9.25 18.35 -8.81
N PHE A 48 8.63 18.36 -7.64
CA PHE A 48 7.18 18.22 -7.47
C PHE A 48 6.60 19.41 -6.72
N SER A 49 5.30 19.66 -6.91
CA SER A 49 4.55 20.56 -6.05
C SER A 49 4.05 19.84 -4.80
N LEU A 50 3.85 20.57 -3.71
CA LEU A 50 3.29 19.99 -2.49
C LEU A 50 1.85 19.52 -2.74
N GLU A 51 1.11 20.25 -3.55
CA GLU A 51 -0.26 19.93 -3.94
C GLU A 51 -0.34 18.59 -4.66
N GLU A 52 0.61 18.28 -5.55
CA GLU A 52 0.69 16.99 -6.25
C GLU A 52 0.89 15.84 -5.25
N VAL A 53 1.86 15.99 -4.34
CA VAL A 53 2.14 14.97 -3.31
C VAL A 53 0.91 14.74 -2.42
N VAL A 54 0.26 15.81 -1.98
CA VAL A 54 -0.97 15.71 -1.16
C VAL A 54 -2.09 15.01 -1.92
N ALA A 55 -2.28 15.31 -3.20
CA ALA A 55 -3.30 14.67 -4.03
C ALA A 55 -3.06 13.17 -4.17
N ARG A 56 -1.81 12.75 -4.42
CA ARG A 56 -1.43 11.33 -4.51
C ARG A 56 -1.58 10.60 -3.18
N LEU A 57 -1.13 11.20 -2.07
CA LEU A 57 -1.31 10.62 -0.73
C LEU A 57 -2.79 10.39 -0.39
N ARG A 58 -3.67 11.35 -0.69
CA ARG A 58 -5.12 11.18 -0.52
C ARG A 58 -5.66 10.04 -1.38
N GLY A 59 -5.16 9.90 -2.61
CA GLY A 59 -5.48 8.78 -3.49
C GLY A 59 -5.06 7.43 -2.93
N LEU A 60 -3.85 7.33 -2.41
CA LEU A 60 -3.30 6.13 -1.78
C LEU A 60 -4.11 5.70 -0.57
N ILE A 61 -4.29 6.60 0.40
CA ILE A 61 -5.03 6.31 1.64
C ILE A 61 -6.46 5.83 1.33
N ARG A 62 -7.12 6.45 0.35
CA ARG A 62 -8.47 6.03 -0.07
C ARG A 62 -8.47 4.59 -0.60
N ARG A 63 -7.51 4.21 -1.46
CA ARG A 63 -7.42 2.85 -2.02
C ARG A 63 -7.08 1.81 -0.95
N SER A 64 -6.21 2.16 -0.02
CA SER A 64 -5.82 1.25 1.06
C SER A 64 -6.93 1.09 2.10
N GLY A 65 -7.66 2.17 2.41
CA GLY A 65 -8.86 2.08 3.24
C GLY A 65 -9.96 1.20 2.64
N THR A 66 -10.14 1.23 1.32
CA THR A 66 -11.07 0.31 0.64
C THR A 66 -10.58 -1.14 0.63
N ALA A 67 -9.28 -1.38 0.50
CA ALA A 67 -8.70 -2.73 0.58
C ALA A 67 -8.87 -3.32 2.00
N LEU A 68 -8.49 -2.56 3.04
CA LEU A 68 -8.66 -2.96 4.44
C LEU A 68 -10.14 -3.15 4.84
N ALA A 69 -11.05 -2.37 4.25
CA ALA A 69 -12.49 -2.56 4.47
C ALA A 69 -13.03 -3.82 3.77
N ALA A 70 -12.50 -4.15 2.60
CA ALA A 70 -12.84 -5.39 1.89
C ALA A 70 -12.31 -6.62 2.64
N GLU A 71 -11.09 -6.58 3.18
CA GLU A 71 -10.52 -7.64 4.01
C GLU A 71 -11.32 -7.87 5.30
N ARG A 72 -11.74 -6.81 6.00
CA ARG A 72 -12.66 -6.92 7.15
C ARG A 72 -14.05 -7.46 6.79
N SER A 73 -14.45 -7.40 5.53
CA SER A 73 -15.69 -8.02 5.08
C SER A 73 -15.48 -9.50 4.69
N GLN A 74 -14.23 -9.95 4.60
CA GLN A 74 -13.84 -11.34 4.34
C GLN A 74 -13.57 -12.14 5.61
N SER A 75 -13.49 -11.54 6.80
CA SER A 75 -13.37 -12.25 8.08
C SER A 75 -14.67 -12.96 8.52
N THR A 76 -15.69 -12.93 7.67
CA THR A 76 -16.91 -13.73 7.84
C THR A 76 -16.85 -14.97 6.94
N LEU A 77 -16.62 -16.13 7.53
CA LEU A 77 -16.49 -17.41 6.84
C LEU A 77 -17.84 -18.15 6.89
N THR A 78 -18.47 -18.35 5.72
CA THR A 78 -19.78 -19.01 5.63
C THR A 78 -19.63 -20.44 5.10
N VAL A 79 -20.12 -21.42 5.87
CA VAL A 79 -20.18 -22.84 5.47
C VAL A 79 -21.60 -23.36 5.70
N GLY A 80 -22.36 -23.52 4.63
CA GLY A 80 -23.77 -23.89 4.73
C GLY A 80 -24.58 -22.77 5.39
N ASP A 81 -25.22 -23.07 6.51
CA ASP A 81 -25.96 -22.12 7.35
C ASP A 81 -25.12 -21.54 8.51
N LEU A 82 -23.86 -21.98 8.65
CA LEU A 82 -22.95 -21.47 9.67
C LEU A 82 -22.18 -20.25 9.15
N VAL A 83 -22.14 -19.21 9.96
CA VAL A 83 -21.40 -17.97 9.71
C VAL A 83 -20.44 -17.76 10.87
N LEU A 84 -19.14 -17.78 10.60
CA LEU A 84 -18.07 -17.56 11.58
C LEU A 84 -17.45 -16.18 11.36
N ASP A 85 -17.55 -15.31 12.36
CA ASP A 85 -16.79 -14.06 12.39
C ASP A 85 -15.45 -14.31 13.10
N GLU A 86 -14.38 -14.42 12.31
CA GLU A 86 -13.02 -14.74 12.78
C GLU A 86 -12.43 -13.64 13.69
N ASP A 87 -12.99 -12.43 13.69
CA ASP A 87 -12.53 -11.32 14.53
C ASP A 87 -13.21 -11.30 15.93
N SER A 88 -14.31 -12.06 16.09
CA SER A 88 -15.02 -12.21 17.36
C SER A 88 -14.36 -13.27 18.26
N HIS A 89 -13.35 -12.87 19.03
CA HIS A 89 -12.85 -13.69 20.14
C HIS A 89 -13.84 -13.65 21.33
N GLU A 90 -14.96 -14.37 21.26
CA GLU A 90 -15.77 -14.68 22.46
C GLU A 90 -15.64 -16.18 22.82
N VAL A 91 -15.38 -16.44 24.12
CA VAL A 91 -15.20 -17.78 24.71
C VAL A 91 -16.42 -18.15 25.52
#